data_AF-A0A3C2BZY7-F1
#
_entry.id   AF-A0A3C2BZY7-F1
#
_cell.length_a   1.000
_cell.length_b   1.000
_cell.length_c   1.000
_cell.angle_alpha   90.00
_cell.angle_beta   90.00
_cell.angle_gamma   90.00
#
_symmetry.space_group_name_H-M   'P 1'
#
loop_
_entity.id
_entity.type
_entity.pdbx_description
1 polymer ?
#
loop_
_entity_poly.entity_id
_entity_poly.type
_entity_poly.pdbx_seq_one_letter_code
_entity_poly.pdbx_strand_id
1 'polypeptide(L)' 'MGRLKTLDEWLDWQESLHTQEVDLGLERVQKVYRKLFPNGVPFQVITVAGTNGKGSTITFIDSIYQQSDFK' A
#
# COMPACT_ATOMS: atom_id res chain seq x y z
N MET A 1 10.80 1.90 -20.86
CA MET A 1 9.86 1.54 -19.77
C MET A 1 9.37 0.13 -20.10
N GLY A 2 9.66 -0.89 -19.27
CA GLY A 2 9.28 -2.29 -19.56
C GLY A 2 10.40 -3.35 -19.47
N ARG A 3 11.34 -3.21 -18.53
CA ARG A 3 12.40 -4.23 -18.36
C ARG A 3 11.98 -5.42 -17.49
N LEU A 4 10.97 -5.24 -16.63
CA LEU A 4 10.44 -6.25 -15.72
C LEU A 4 9.05 -6.66 -16.21
N LYS A 5 8.84 -7.96 -16.39
CA LYS A 5 7.68 -8.59 -17.03
C LYS A 5 6.94 -9.56 -16.11
N THR A 6 7.61 -10.10 -15.09
CA THR A 6 7.00 -11.03 -14.12
C THR A 6 6.90 -10.39 -12.73
N LEU A 7 6.02 -10.94 -11.88
CA LEU A 7 5.92 -10.52 -10.48
C LEU A 7 7.27 -10.68 -9.77
N ASP A 8 7.95 -11.81 -9.97
CA ASP A 8 9.24 -12.10 -9.35
C ASP A 8 10.29 -11.08 -9.76
N GLU A 9 10.38 -10.73 -11.05
CA GLU A 9 11.30 -9.70 -11.53
C GLU A 9 11.02 -8.32 -10.89
N TRP A 10 9.75 -8.01 -10.61
CA TRP A 10 9.36 -6.80 -9.91
C TRP A 10 9.69 -6.82 -8.41
N LEU A 11 9.61 -7.98 -7.76
CA LEU A 11 9.96 -8.17 -6.34
C LEU A 11 11.48 -8.08 -6.14
N ASP A 12 12.25 -8.83 -6.94
CA ASP A 12 13.71 -8.83 -6.91
C ASP A 12 14.28 -7.42 -7.12
N TRP A 13 13.72 -6.69 -8.09
CA TRP A 13 14.11 -5.31 -8.32
C TRP A 13 13.81 -4.42 -7.11
N GLN A 14 12.62 -4.53 -6.49
CA GLN A 14 12.25 -3.71 -5.33
C GLN A 14 13.16 -3.93 -4.13
N GLU A 15 13.51 -5.19 -3.83
CA GLU A 15 14.40 -5.55 -2.73
C GLU A 15 15.82 -4.98 -2.93
N SER A 16 16.24 -4.75 -4.18
CA SER A 16 17.56 -4.16 -4.50
C SER A 16 17.67 -2.64 -4.31
N LEU A 17 16.55 -1.91 -4.14
CA LEU A 17 16.53 -0.44 -4.24
C LEU A 17 17.00 0.32 -2.99
N HIS A 18 17.18 -0.32 -1.83
CA HIS A 18 17.52 0.41 -0.60
C HIS A 18 18.40 -0.37 0.37
N THR A 19 19.43 0.30 0.91
CA THR A 19 20.48 -0.31 1.76
C THR A 19 20.19 -0.18 3.27
N GLN A 20 19.06 0.41 3.67
CA GLN A 20 18.52 0.36 5.04
C GLN A 20 17.13 -0.29 5.03
N GLU A 21 16.89 -1.30 5.87
CA GLU A 21 15.62 -2.03 5.89
C GLU A 21 14.40 -1.13 6.23
N VAL A 22 14.58 -0.05 7.02
CA VAL A 22 13.50 0.87 7.41
C VAL A 22 13.99 2.32 7.44
N ASP A 23 13.53 3.13 6.48
CA ASP A 23 13.69 4.60 6.47
C ASP A 23 12.35 5.25 6.85
N LEU A 24 12.22 5.68 8.10
CA LEU A 24 11.01 6.31 8.61
C LEU A 24 10.96 7.79 8.19
N GLY A 25 9.94 8.14 7.40
CA GLY A 25 9.69 9.50 6.94
C GLY A 25 8.61 9.50 5.86
N LEU A 26 7.88 10.61 5.71
CA LEU A 26 6.79 10.71 4.73
C LEU A 26 7.18 11.55 3.50
N GLU A 27 8.32 12.22 3.53
CA GLU A 27 8.71 13.25 2.57
C GLU A 27 8.84 12.71 1.14
N ARG A 28 9.46 11.52 0.99
CA ARG A 28 9.68 10.88 -0.31
C ARG A 28 8.37 10.34 -0.88
N VAL A 29 7.63 9.58 -0.09
CA VAL A 29 6.37 8.94 -0.53
C VAL A 29 5.26 9.97 -0.75
N GLN A 30 5.21 11.06 0.03
CA GLN A 30 4.22 12.13 -0.15
C GLN A 30 4.37 12.83 -1.50
N LYS A 31 5.60 13.00 -2.01
CA LYS A 31 5.84 13.55 -3.36
C LYS A 31 5.28 12.64 -4.45
N VAL A 32 5.40 11.32 -4.29
CA VAL A 32 4.83 10.33 -5.22
C VAL A 32 3.30 10.36 -5.14
N TYR A 33 2.74 10.32 -3.94
CA TYR A 33 1.30 10.39 -3.71
C TYR A 33 0.66 11.61 -4.38
N ARG A 34 1.22 12.81 -4.18
CA ARG A 34 0.68 14.04 -4.79
C ARG A 34 0.73 14.03 -6.32
N LYS A 35 1.67 13.29 -6.93
CA LYS A 35 1.75 13.15 -8.39
C LYS A 35 0.71 12.16 -8.93
N LEU A 36 0.47 11.06 -8.21
CA LEU A 36 -0.49 10.02 -8.61
C LEU A 36 -1.94 10.44 -8.33
N PHE A 37 -2.17 11.11 -7.21
CA PHE A 37 -3.48 11.50 -6.71
C PHE A 37 -3.53 13.01 -6.40
N PRO A 38 -3.39 13.88 -7.42
CA PRO A 38 -3.35 15.33 -7.21
C PRO A 38 -4.62 15.90 -6.57
N ASN A 39 -5.76 15.22 -6.75
CA ASN A 39 -7.06 15.58 -6.17
C ASN A 39 -7.49 14.67 -5.01
N GLY A 40 -6.56 13.87 -4.47
CA GLY A 40 -6.87 12.82 -3.51
C GLY A 40 -7.35 11.52 -4.17
N VAL A 41 -7.42 10.46 -3.36
CA VAL A 41 -7.92 9.15 -3.80
C VAL A 41 -9.45 9.19 -3.96
N PRO A 42 -10.02 8.56 -5.00
CA PRO A 42 -11.46 8.61 -5.27
C PRO A 42 -12.26 7.57 -4.45
N PHE A 43 -11.74 7.13 -3.31
CA PHE A 43 -12.33 6.08 -2.48
C PHE A 43 -12.10 6.35 -0.99
N GLN A 44 -12.90 5.71 -0.14
CA GLN A 44 -12.76 5.81 1.31
C GLN A 44 -11.56 4.99 1.80
N VAL A 45 -10.90 5.46 2.87
CA VAL A 45 -9.71 4.82 3.42
C VAL A 45 -9.91 4.53 4.90
N ILE A 46 -9.70 3.27 5.28
CA ILE A 46 -9.62 2.84 6.68
C ILE A 46 -8.17 2.46 6.97
N THR A 47 -7.53 3.16 7.91
CA THR A 47 -6.15 2.89 8.33
C THR A 47 -6.16 2.12 9.66
N VAL A 48 -5.62 0.90 9.67
CA VAL A 48 -5.51 0.06 10.87
C VAL A 48 -4.06 0.02 11.36
N ALA A 49 -3.81 0.61 12.53
CA ALA A 49 -2.51 0.58 13.21
C ALA A 49 -2.58 -0.25 14.50
N GLY A 50 -1.44 -0.74 14.98
CA GLY A 50 -1.34 -1.49 16.23
C GLY A 50 -0.23 -2.54 16.22
N THR A 51 0.15 -3.04 17.39
CA THR A 51 1.20 -4.06 17.53
C THR A 51 0.73 -5.41 16.99
N ASN A 52 -0.43 -5.88 17.46
CA ASN A 52 -1.04 -7.17 17.10
C ASN A 52 -2.43 -6.98 16.47
N GLY A 53 -2.93 -7.98 15.77
CA GLY A 53 -4.32 -8.03 15.28
C GLY A 53 -4.63 -7.22 14.01
N LYS A 54 -3.68 -6.47 13.44
CA LYS A 54 -3.88 -5.70 12.20
C LYS A 54 -4.47 -6.53 11.05
N GLY A 55 -3.88 -7.71 10.79
CA GLY A 55 -4.33 -8.62 9.74
C GLY A 55 -5.75 -9.13 9.99
N SER A 56 -6.04 -9.66 11.17
CA SER A 56 -7.37 -10.15 11.52
C SER A 56 -8.44 -9.06 11.49
N THR A 57 -8.12 -7.84 11.91
CA THR A 57 -9.03 -6.69 11.84
C THR A 57 -9.31 -6.32 10.38
N ILE A 58 -8.30 -6.27 9.51
CA ILE A 58 -8.47 -6.01 8.08
C ILE A 58 -9.35 -7.09 7.44
N THR A 59 -9.07 -8.37 7.69
CA THR A 59 -9.88 -9.48 7.17
C THR A 59 -11.33 -9.42 7.63
N PHE A 60 -11.57 -9.06 8.90
CA PHE A 60 -12.91 -8.92 9.42
C PHE A 60 -13.66 -7.75 8.76
N ILE A 61 -13.02 -6.59 8.63
CA ILE A 61 -13.60 -5.42 7.95
C ILE A 61 -13.89 -5.77 6.47
N ASP A 62 -12.94 -6.37 5.77
CA ASP A 62 -13.10 -6.80 4.37
C ASP A 62 -14.30 -7.76 4.23
N SER A 63 -14.45 -8.74 5.14
CA SER A 63 -15.60 -9.66 5.12
C SER A 63 -16.96 -8.97 5.22
N ILE A 64 -17.05 -7.83 5.92
CA ILE A 64 -18.27 -7.04 6.04
C ILE A 64 -18.52 -6.31 4.73
N TYR A 65 -17.49 -5.66 4.15
CA TYR A 65 -17.62 -4.92 2.90
C TYR A 65 -17.97 -5.83 1.72
N GLN A 66 -17.39 -7.03 1.64
CA GLN A 66 -17.72 -8.06 0.64
C GLN A 66 -19.19 -8.49 0.68
N GLN A 67 -19.87 -8.34 1.83
CA GLN A 67 -21.27 -8.68 2.02
C GLN A 67 -22.20 -7.46 1.99
N SER A 68 -21.63 -6.27 1.75
CA SER A 68 -22.37 -5.01 1.69
C SER A 68 -22.56 -4.56 0.24
N ASP A 69 -23.37 -3.53 0.03
CA ASP A 69 -23.49 -2.86 -1.27
C ASP A 69 -22.35 -1.86 -1.54
N PHE A 70 -21.44 -1.66 -0.57
CA PHE A 70 -20.26 -0.83 -0.73
C PHE A 70 -19.16 -1.61 -1.46
N LYS A 71 -18.48 -0.93 -2.38
CA LYS A 71 -17.28 -1.43 -3.06
C LYS A 71 -16.03 -0.77 -2.51
#